data_AF-A0A1H2B9Z8-F1
#
_entry.id   AF-A0A1H2B9Z8-F1
#
_cell.length_a   1.000
_cell.length_b   1.000
_cell.length_c   1.000
_cell.angle_alpha   90.00
_cell.angle_beta   90.00
_cell.angle_gamma   90.00
#
_symmetry.space_group_name_H-M   'P 1'
#
loop_
_entity.id
_entity.type
_entity.pdbx_description
1 polymer ?
#
loop_
_entity_poly.entity_id
_entity_poly.type
_entity_poly.pdbx_seq_one_letter_code
_entity_poly.pdbx_strand_id
1 'polypeptide(L)'
;MNQTEWLTLARKVRAAYAKNPKALADKAKLTKVLNAFESVYDDRSTTNEEHFYLGKLIGTGRIEGTQEQVLGTVKDAIRRTINFVANEPNMDCSRAELYSTALVNCLDKEKFKSNLGVILAKYRPTLEDIAKGNV
;
A
#
# COMPACT_ATOMS: atom_id res chain seq x y z
N MET A 1 -18.52 3.24 -6.50
CA MET A 1 -17.58 3.67 -5.45
C MET A 1 -16.85 4.91 -5.94
N ASN A 2 -17.14 6.06 -5.34
CA ASN A 2 -16.39 7.30 -5.49
C ASN A 2 -15.11 7.27 -4.62
N GLN A 3 -14.28 8.32 -4.71
CA GLN A 3 -13.02 8.38 -3.96
C GLN A 3 -13.21 8.26 -2.45
N THR A 4 -14.24 8.90 -1.88
CA THR A 4 -14.55 8.82 -0.44
C THR A 4 -14.90 7.39 0.00
N GLU A 5 -15.65 6.65 -0.82
CA GLU A 5 -15.99 5.25 -0.55
C GLU A 5 -14.75 4.35 -0.62
N TRP A 6 -13.86 4.57 -1.60
CA TRP A 6 -12.59 3.86 -1.70
C TRP A 6 -11.62 4.16 -0.55
N LEU A 7 -11.52 5.43 -0.16
CA LEU A 7 -10.74 5.87 0.99
C LEU A 7 -11.28 5.24 2.28
N THR A 8 -12.60 5.19 2.45
CA THR A 8 -13.23 4.52 3.59
C THR A 8 -12.89 3.03 3.62
N LEU A 9 -12.93 2.36 2.47
CA LEU A 9 -12.53 0.95 2.38
C LEU A 9 -11.04 0.76 2.74
N ALA A 10 -10.15 1.58 2.20
CA ALA A 10 -8.72 1.53 2.52
C ALA A 10 -8.45 1.76 4.02
N ARG A 11 -9.16 2.70 4.65
CA ARG A 11 -9.07 2.94 6.10
C ARG A 11 -9.53 1.72 6.90
N LYS A 12 -10.58 1.01 6.47
CA LYS A 12 -11.02 -0.24 7.09
C LYS A 12 -10.00 -1.37 6.93
N VAL A 13 -9.36 -1.49 5.76
CA VAL A 13 -8.26 -2.43 5.53
C VAL A 13 -7.12 -2.19 6.52
N ARG A 14 -6.67 -0.94 6.63
CA ARG A 14 -5.63 -0.56 7.61
C ARG A 14 -6.06 -0.90 9.04
N ALA A 15 -7.29 -0.53 9.42
CA ALA A 15 -7.82 -0.78 10.76
C ALA A 15 -7.93 -2.29 11.08
N ALA A 16 -8.21 -3.13 10.08
CA ALA A 16 -8.25 -4.58 10.26
C ALA A 16 -6.87 -5.13 10.66
N TYR A 17 -5.80 -4.72 9.97
CA TYR A 17 -4.43 -5.08 10.35
C TYR A 17 -4.04 -4.53 11.73
N ALA A 18 -4.45 -3.29 12.05
CA ALA A 18 -4.17 -2.67 13.34
C ALA A 18 -4.85 -3.39 14.54
N LYS A 19 -5.95 -4.11 14.31
CA LYS A 19 -6.73 -4.75 15.37
C LYS A 19 -5.95 -5.85 16.11
N ASN A 20 -5.07 -6.56 15.40
CA ASN A 20 -4.29 -7.68 15.93
C ASN A 20 -2.82 -7.59 15.49
N PRO A 21 -2.03 -6.63 15.99
CA PRO A 21 -0.73 -6.28 15.40
C PRO A 21 0.33 -7.38 15.42
N LYS A 22 0.17 -8.40 16.30
CA LYS A 22 1.06 -9.56 16.43
C LYS A 22 0.57 -10.80 15.68
N ALA A 23 -0.62 -10.75 15.06
CA ALA A 23 -1.11 -11.86 14.25
C ALA A 23 -0.35 -11.90 12.92
N LEU A 24 -0.19 -13.09 12.35
CA LEU A 24 0.33 -13.23 11.00
C LEU A 24 -0.69 -12.72 9.99
N ALA A 25 -0.27 -11.81 9.13
CA ALA A 25 -1.02 -11.32 8.00
C ALA A 25 -0.94 -12.30 6.82
N ASP A 26 -2.03 -12.44 6.09
CA ASP A 26 -2.07 -13.08 4.80
C ASP A 26 -1.26 -12.27 3.79
N LYS A 27 -0.10 -12.84 3.43
CA LYS A 27 0.84 -12.25 2.48
C LYS A 27 0.23 -12.02 1.10
N ALA A 28 -0.64 -12.91 0.62
CA ALA A 28 -1.26 -12.76 -0.69
C ALA A 28 -2.23 -11.57 -0.70
N LYS A 29 -2.98 -11.38 0.39
CA LYS A 29 -3.86 -10.22 0.58
C LYS A 29 -3.08 -8.92 0.67
N LEU A 30 -2.00 -8.90 1.46
CA LEU A 30 -1.12 -7.73 1.55
C LEU A 30 -0.49 -7.38 0.20
N THR A 31 -0.05 -8.36 -0.58
CA THR A 31 0.45 -8.14 -1.94
C THR A 31 -0.63 -7.52 -2.84
N LYS A 32 -1.91 -7.89 -2.71
CA LYS A 32 -3.00 -7.23 -3.44
C LYS A 32 -3.20 -5.77 -3.01
N VAL A 33 -3.02 -5.45 -1.72
CA VAL A 33 -3.05 -4.07 -1.22
C VAL A 33 -1.91 -3.25 -1.84
N LEU A 34 -0.69 -3.79 -1.90
CA LEU A 34 0.46 -3.12 -2.51
C LEU A 34 0.29 -2.91 -4.02
N ASN A 35 -0.26 -3.90 -4.74
CA ASN A 35 -0.57 -3.75 -6.16
C ASN A 35 -1.69 -2.73 -6.42
N ALA A 36 -2.68 -2.66 -5.53
CA ALA A 36 -3.71 -1.62 -5.57
C ALA A 36 -3.08 -0.23 -5.40
N PHE A 37 -2.15 -0.09 -4.44
CA PHE A 37 -1.37 1.13 -4.26
C PHE A 37 -0.55 1.50 -5.49
N GLU A 38 0.20 0.57 -6.09
CA GLU A 38 0.95 0.82 -7.34
C GLU A 38 0.02 1.33 -8.45
N SER A 39 -1.16 0.71 -8.60
CA SER A 39 -2.11 1.05 -9.67
C SER A 39 -2.69 2.46 -9.51
N VAL A 40 -3.00 2.89 -8.28
CA VAL A 40 -3.47 4.27 -8.04
C VAL A 40 -2.33 5.28 -8.09
N TYR A 41 -1.14 4.88 -7.64
CA TYR A 41 0.05 5.73 -7.69
C TYR A 41 0.42 6.04 -9.14
N ASP A 42 0.38 5.07 -10.05
CA ASP A 42 0.68 5.28 -11.48
C ASP A 42 -0.36 6.18 -12.18
N ASP A 43 -1.62 6.19 -11.71
CA ASP A 43 -2.70 7.00 -12.30
C ASP A 43 -2.82 8.41 -11.71
N ARG A 44 -2.05 8.74 -10.67
CA ARG A 44 -2.12 10.05 -10.02
C ARG A 44 -1.85 11.19 -11.01
N SER A 45 -2.61 12.27 -10.91
CA SER A 45 -2.44 13.49 -11.70
C SER A 45 -1.58 14.54 -10.99
N THR A 46 -1.30 14.34 -9.71
CA THR A 46 -0.46 15.21 -8.87
C THR A 46 0.82 14.48 -8.44
N THR A 47 1.95 15.17 -8.54
CA THR A 47 3.27 14.68 -8.07
C THR A 47 3.57 15.24 -6.68
N ASN A 48 2.65 15.10 -5.73
CA ASN A 48 2.95 15.45 -4.35
C ASN A 48 4.12 14.60 -3.80
N GLU A 49 4.79 15.14 -2.78
CA GLU A 49 6.04 14.69 -2.16
C GLU A 49 6.22 13.16 -2.08
N GLU A 50 7.04 12.61 -2.97
CA GLU A 50 7.30 11.16 -3.06
C GLU A 50 7.92 10.57 -1.78
N HIS A 51 8.68 11.39 -1.04
CA HIS A 51 9.29 11.04 0.26
C HIS A 51 8.26 10.51 1.27
N PHE A 52 7.04 11.01 1.22
CA PHE A 52 5.98 10.60 2.13
C PHE A 52 5.60 9.11 1.95
N TYR A 53 5.59 8.61 0.71
CA TYR A 53 5.30 7.21 0.41
C TYR A 53 6.48 6.29 0.75
N LEU A 54 7.70 6.74 0.46
CA LEU A 54 8.91 5.96 0.70
C LEU A 54 9.07 5.58 2.18
N GLY A 55 8.73 6.46 3.11
CA GLY A 55 8.78 6.17 4.55
C GLY A 55 7.80 5.09 5.03
N LYS A 56 6.88 4.62 4.17
CA LYS A 56 5.93 3.53 4.46
C LYS A 56 6.25 2.24 3.71
N LEU A 57 7.23 2.25 2.83
CA LEU A 57 7.73 1.10 2.09
C LEU A 57 9.00 0.59 2.75
N ILE A 58 9.53 -0.53 2.28
CA ILE A 58 10.83 -1.00 2.75
C ILE A 58 11.89 -0.02 2.28
N GLY A 59 12.52 0.63 3.26
CA GLY A 59 13.73 1.40 3.04
C GLY A 59 14.89 0.48 2.68
N THR A 60 15.75 0.93 1.79
CA THR A 60 17.08 0.35 1.65
C THR A 60 17.89 0.68 2.90
N GLY A 61 18.73 -0.26 3.36
CA GLY A 61 19.67 -0.01 4.47
C GLY A 61 20.61 1.15 4.19
N ARG A 62 21.55 1.44 5.11
CA ARG A 62 22.61 2.44 4.86
C ARG A 62 23.40 2.06 3.60
N ILE A 63 23.14 2.76 2.51
CA ILE A 63 23.94 2.71 1.29
C ILE A 63 24.53 4.11 1.12
N GLU A 64 25.83 4.21 0.87
CA GLU A 64 26.48 5.49 0.53
C GLU A 64 25.87 6.04 -0.77
N GLY A 65 25.29 7.25 -0.72
CA GLY A 65 24.60 7.89 -1.85
C GLY A 65 23.46 8.81 -1.40
N THR A 66 22.84 9.54 -2.33
CA THR A 66 21.65 10.36 -2.03
C THR A 66 20.40 9.47 -1.87
N GLN A 67 19.38 9.95 -1.14
CA GLN A 67 18.14 9.19 -0.91
C GLN A 67 17.47 8.71 -2.22
N GLU A 68 17.51 9.52 -3.29
CA GLU A 68 16.99 9.15 -4.61
C GLU A 68 17.83 8.07 -5.31
N GLN A 69 19.17 8.13 -5.18
CA GLN A 69 20.06 7.10 -5.74
C GLN A 69 19.88 5.74 -5.04
N VAL A 70 19.50 5.77 -3.76
CA VAL A 70 19.47 4.62 -2.87
C VAL A 70 18.06 4.00 -2.80
N LEU A 71 17.01 4.83 -2.72
CA LEU A 71 15.62 4.37 -2.70
C LEU A 71 15.05 4.17 -4.12
N GLY A 72 15.64 4.77 -5.16
CA GLY A 72 15.09 4.71 -6.51
C GLY A 72 13.71 5.39 -6.58
N THR A 73 12.90 5.00 -7.56
CA THR A 73 11.53 5.50 -7.69
C THR A 73 10.62 4.85 -6.64
N VAL A 74 9.49 5.50 -6.28
CA VAL A 74 8.47 4.87 -5.43
C VAL A 74 7.99 3.55 -6.03
N LYS A 75 7.94 3.43 -7.35
CA LYS A 75 7.58 2.20 -8.05
C LYS A 75 8.58 1.07 -7.75
N ASP A 76 9.87 1.36 -7.77
CA ASP A 76 10.90 0.39 -7.39
C ASP A 76 10.79 0.02 -5.91
N ALA A 77 10.51 0.98 -5.04
CA ALA A 77 10.26 0.73 -3.63
C ALA A 77 9.03 -0.16 -3.38
N ILE A 78 7.94 0.03 -4.13
CA ILE A 78 6.75 -0.83 -4.06
C ILE A 78 7.12 -2.27 -4.49
N ARG A 79 7.82 -2.43 -5.62
CA ARG A 79 8.25 -3.74 -6.13
C ARG A 79 9.16 -4.48 -5.15
N ARG A 80 10.13 -3.78 -4.55
CA ARG A 80 10.98 -4.35 -3.49
C ARG A 80 10.15 -4.77 -2.27
N THR A 81 9.15 -3.97 -1.90
CA THR A 81 8.25 -4.30 -0.79
C THR A 81 7.41 -5.53 -1.10
N ILE A 82 6.88 -5.66 -2.31
CA ILE A 82 6.15 -6.85 -2.77
C ILE A 82 7.06 -8.09 -2.71
N ASN A 83 8.29 -7.97 -3.21
CA ASN A 83 9.28 -9.06 -3.18
C ASN A 83 9.65 -9.45 -1.75
N PHE A 84 9.86 -8.49 -0.85
CA PHE A 84 10.09 -8.77 0.55
C PHE A 84 8.90 -9.48 1.19
N VAL A 85 7.68 -8.99 0.98
CA VAL A 85 6.47 -9.63 1.51
C VAL A 85 6.42 -11.08 1.04
N ALA A 86 6.69 -11.36 -0.23
CA ALA A 86 6.71 -12.71 -0.77
C ALA A 86 7.75 -13.63 -0.11
N ASN A 87 8.92 -13.11 0.26
CA ASN A 87 10.04 -13.89 0.81
C ASN A 87 10.11 -13.92 2.34
N GLU A 88 9.46 -12.99 3.04
CA GLU A 88 9.48 -12.92 4.50
C GLU A 88 8.72 -14.13 5.09
N PRO A 89 9.33 -14.95 5.97
CA PRO A 89 8.67 -16.13 6.52
C PRO A 89 7.41 -15.78 7.33
N ASN A 90 7.50 -14.71 8.14
CA ASN A 90 6.44 -14.26 9.03
C ASN A 90 6.16 -12.78 8.76
N MET A 91 4.96 -12.48 8.28
CA MET A 91 4.52 -11.10 8.09
C MET A 91 3.54 -10.73 9.19
N ASP A 92 3.95 -9.93 10.16
CA ASP A 92 3.05 -9.48 11.21
C ASP A 92 2.06 -8.42 10.68
N CYS A 93 0.85 -8.42 11.23
CA CYS A 93 -0.18 -7.45 10.91
C CYS A 93 0.27 -6.00 11.19
N SER A 94 1.15 -5.75 12.15
CA SER A 94 1.73 -4.42 12.38
C SER A 94 2.54 -3.90 11.17
N ARG A 95 3.27 -4.78 10.48
CA ARG A 95 3.98 -4.44 9.22
C ARG A 95 2.99 -4.27 8.08
N ALA A 96 1.99 -5.14 7.98
CA ALA A 96 0.91 -5.03 6.99
C ALA A 96 0.11 -3.72 7.14
N GLU A 97 -0.15 -3.28 8.37
CA GLU A 97 -0.77 -2.00 8.68
C GLU A 97 0.08 -0.85 8.12
N LEU A 98 1.40 -0.86 8.38
CA LEU A 98 2.32 0.16 7.90
C LEU A 98 2.26 0.27 6.37
N TYR A 99 2.33 -0.86 5.65
CA TYR A 99 2.26 -0.88 4.19
C TYR A 99 0.90 -0.44 3.65
N SER A 100 -0.20 -0.90 4.27
CA SER A 100 -1.57 -0.52 3.86
C SER A 100 -1.85 0.98 3.99
N THR A 101 -1.09 1.67 4.86
CA THR A 101 -1.17 3.12 5.03
C THR A 101 -0.80 3.89 3.75
N ALA A 102 0.06 3.33 2.89
CA ALA A 102 0.42 3.97 1.63
C ALA A 102 -0.80 4.13 0.69
N LEU A 103 -1.64 3.11 0.59
CA LEU A 103 -2.88 3.16 -0.20
C LEU A 103 -3.86 4.20 0.36
N VAL A 104 -4.04 4.24 1.69
CA VAL A 104 -4.90 5.22 2.35
C VAL A 104 -4.48 6.64 1.99
N ASN A 105 -3.18 6.93 2.14
CA ASN A 105 -2.69 8.28 1.92
C ASN A 105 -2.74 8.69 0.46
N CYS A 106 -2.48 7.77 -0.47
CA CYS A 106 -2.59 8.06 -1.90
C CYS A 106 -4.03 8.45 -2.26
N LEU A 107 -5.02 7.67 -1.78
CA LEU A 107 -6.44 7.98 -1.97
C LEU A 107 -6.91 9.25 -1.25
N ASP A 108 -6.24 9.67 -0.17
CA ASP A 108 -6.59 10.84 0.62
C ASP A 108 -6.00 12.14 0.04
N LYS A 109 -4.78 12.08 -0.48
CA LYS A 109 -3.98 13.26 -0.85
C LYS A 109 -3.85 13.51 -2.34
N GLU A 110 -4.08 12.51 -3.18
CA GLU A 110 -3.88 12.63 -4.62
C GLU A 110 -5.20 12.80 -5.38
N LYS A 111 -5.06 13.37 -6.58
CA LYS A 111 -6.09 13.33 -7.63
C LYS A 111 -5.70 12.28 -8.66
N PHE A 112 -6.68 11.73 -9.36
CA PHE A 112 -6.50 10.64 -10.31
C PHE A 112 -6.96 11.06 -11.70
N LYS A 113 -6.28 10.57 -12.73
CA LYS A 113 -6.63 10.85 -14.13
C LYS A 113 -7.86 10.06 -14.55
N SER A 114 -7.98 8.84 -14.02
CA SER A 114 -9.01 7.87 -14.36
C SER A 114 -9.99 7.65 -13.20
N ASN A 115 -11.13 7.03 -13.52
CA ASN A 115 -12.08 6.62 -12.50
C ASN A 115 -11.48 5.49 -11.62
N LEU A 116 -11.40 5.72 -10.31
CA LEU A 116 -10.90 4.74 -9.33
C LEU A 116 -11.62 3.38 -9.39
N GLY A 117 -12.89 3.35 -9.78
CA GLY A 117 -13.63 2.12 -10.01
C GLY A 117 -13.02 1.24 -11.11
N VAL A 118 -12.41 1.84 -12.14
CA VAL A 118 -11.71 1.11 -13.21
C VAL A 118 -10.37 0.58 -12.71
N ILE A 119 -9.61 1.41 -11.99
CA ILE A 119 -8.27 1.09 -11.48
C ILE A 119 -8.34 0.00 -10.40
N LEU A 120 -9.32 0.10 -9.49
CA LEU A 120 -9.39 -0.70 -8.27
C LEU A 120 -10.39 -1.87 -8.32
N ALA A 121 -11.25 -1.96 -9.35
CA ALA A 121 -12.29 -3.00 -9.42
C ALA A 121 -11.76 -4.41 -9.15
N LYS A 122 -10.62 -4.77 -9.76
CA LYS A 122 -10.02 -6.10 -9.62
C LYS A 122 -9.47 -6.41 -8.21
N TYR A 123 -9.22 -5.38 -7.40
CA TYR A 123 -8.73 -5.54 -6.02
C TYR A 123 -9.88 -5.48 -4.99
N ARG A 124 -11.05 -4.96 -5.38
CA ARG A 124 -12.20 -4.75 -4.50
C ARG A 124 -12.55 -5.95 -3.62
N PRO A 125 -12.68 -7.19 -4.16
CA PRO A 125 -13.10 -8.32 -3.33
C PRO A 125 -12.10 -8.61 -2.21
N THR A 126 -10.81 -8.51 -2.51
CA THR A 126 -9.74 -8.70 -1.50
C THR A 126 -9.73 -7.58 -0.47
N LEU A 127 -9.90 -6.33 -0.89
CA LEU A 127 -9.96 -5.19 0.05
C LEU A 127 -11.18 -5.29 0.97
N GLU A 128 -12.34 -5.69 0.45
CA GLU A 128 -13.55 -5.91 1.25
C GLU A 128 -13.41 -7.10 2.21
N ASP A 129 -12.72 -8.17 1.80
CA ASP A 129 -12.43 -9.33 2.65
C ASP A 129 -11.53 -8.95 3.83
N ILE A 130 -10.42 -8.25 3.58
CA ILE A 130 -9.53 -7.75 4.63
C ILE A 130 -10.30 -6.80 5.57
N ALA A 131 -11.11 -5.88 5.01
CA ALA A 131 -11.88 -4.92 5.80
C ALA A 131 -12.90 -5.57 6.75
N LYS A 132 -13.28 -6.84 6.54
CA LYS A 132 -14.12 -7.64 7.45
C LYS A 132 -13.32 -8.29 8.58
N GLY A 133 -12.00 -8.14 8.59
CA GLY A 133 -11.09 -8.71 9.59
C GLY A 133 -10.38 -9.99 9.16
N ASN A 134 -10.53 -10.40 7.89
CA ASN A 134 -9.83 -11.57 7.35
C ASN A 134 -8.41 -11.16 6.90
N VAL A 135 -7.57 -10.82 7.88
CA VAL A 135 -6.22 -10.28 7.68
C VAL A 135 -5.15 -11.33 7.50
#